data_AF-A0A9W4NWL1-F1
#
_entry.id   AF-A0A9W4NWL1-F1
#
_cell.length_a   1.000
_cell.length_b   1.000
_cell.length_c   1.000
_cell.angle_alpha   90.00
_cell.angle_beta   90.00
_cell.angle_gamma   90.00
#
_symmetry.space_group_name_H-M   'P 1'
#
loop_
_entity.id
_entity.type
_entity.pdbx_description
1 polymer ?
#
loop_
_entity_poly.entity_id
_entity_poly.type
_entity_poly.pdbx_seq_one_letter_code
_entity_poly.pdbx_strand_id
1 'polypeptide(L)'
;MYALHGMRPNDAYLYLGHAARSVLALGLNRSQVANGSGETMHRLRITFWTVYFYERICAFFTGRPSGFLDSHIDVAQPEDLIVEKQPVLHDGSDLLVNSEPEINCAFLRAMSQLGRLIESVSSGIFSLANLQSLYDQRRVDVTINECEDSLTEISRSLPVYLQFFDQDRPTGNQWQEIQCTHLGLAFFLIRMMTHRPALVSSSFGHRSENDEGNPDRQSFIQKSIDISIESAKEMIEIASVAIFQRAKGIKNDASVANYIVSACVTLLYSVTSSIVTPIYARGIFRSVERGINCLDQMEHMGPTTGKALSMDIMKCAKDALMLSASNQDLEGNLVANFPWLNDVYNTKDDQPVTSIDRPIDFVLDHPGPVDDAMSRSADEYLSASISGVNYTSYWLNGDFSGLDFLDPIY
;
A
#
# COMPACT_ATOMS: atom_id res chain seq x y z
N MET A 1 -11.97 1.10 7.67
CA MET A 1 -11.26 2.40 7.80
C MET A 1 -10.47 2.50 9.09
N TYR A 2 -11.07 2.48 10.28
CA TYR A 2 -10.31 2.58 11.55
C TYR A 2 -9.18 1.55 11.72
N ALA A 3 -9.42 0.27 11.37
CA ALA A 3 -8.37 -0.75 11.44
C ALA A 3 -7.19 -0.50 10.46
N LEU A 4 -7.47 0.02 9.26
CA LEU A 4 -6.46 0.40 8.27
C LEU A 4 -5.63 1.58 8.79
N HIS A 5 -6.29 2.59 9.36
CA HIS A 5 -5.66 3.78 9.94
C HIS A 5 -5.00 3.50 11.30
N GLY A 6 -5.17 2.31 11.85
CA GLY A 6 -4.51 1.87 13.08
C GLY A 6 -3.46 0.80 12.84
N MET A 7 -3.01 0.58 11.60
CA MET A 7 -2.01 -0.45 11.25
C MET A 7 -2.33 -1.84 11.77
N ARG A 8 -3.59 -2.24 11.68
CA ARG A 8 -4.04 -3.60 11.95
C ARG A 8 -4.40 -4.26 10.63
N PRO A 9 -3.41 -4.70 9.82
CA PRO A 9 -3.65 -5.15 8.45
C PRO A 9 -4.56 -6.37 8.39
N ASN A 10 -4.45 -7.28 9.36
CA ASN A 10 -5.33 -8.46 9.46
C ASN A 10 -6.78 -8.06 9.69
N ASP A 11 -7.04 -7.22 10.71
CA ASP A 11 -8.36 -6.68 11.00
C ASP A 11 -8.91 -5.87 9.82
N ALA A 12 -8.08 -5.03 9.21
CA ALA A 12 -8.45 -4.22 8.06
C ALA A 12 -8.90 -5.10 6.89
N TYR A 13 -8.14 -6.13 6.57
CA TYR A 13 -8.48 -7.09 5.53
C TYR A 13 -9.79 -7.84 5.83
N LEU A 14 -9.99 -8.28 7.07
CA LEU A 14 -11.23 -8.95 7.48
C LEU A 14 -12.46 -8.02 7.39
N TYR A 15 -12.36 -6.81 7.92
CA TYR A 15 -13.46 -5.85 7.91
C TYR A 15 -13.78 -5.33 6.51
N LEU A 16 -12.77 -5.05 5.69
CA LEU A 16 -12.97 -4.64 4.30
C LEU A 16 -13.50 -5.80 3.46
N GLY A 17 -13.03 -7.02 3.70
CA GLY A 17 -13.59 -8.23 3.07
C GLY A 17 -15.05 -8.48 3.47
N HIS A 18 -15.44 -8.17 4.72
CA HIS A 18 -16.84 -8.22 5.13
C HIS A 18 -17.67 -7.14 4.41
N ALA A 19 -17.18 -5.90 4.38
CA ALA A 19 -17.84 -4.81 3.65
C ALA A 19 -18.00 -5.14 2.15
N ALA A 20 -16.98 -5.72 1.52
CA ALA A 20 -17.02 -6.17 0.13
C ALA A 20 -18.14 -7.19 -0.10
N ARG A 21 -18.23 -8.22 0.74
CA ARG A 21 -19.33 -9.21 0.66
C ARG A 21 -20.70 -8.57 0.88
N SER A 22 -20.81 -7.61 1.79
CA SER A 22 -22.08 -6.90 2.05
C SER A 22 -22.54 -6.07 0.84
N VAL A 23 -21.64 -5.31 0.20
CA VAL A 23 -22.01 -4.53 -1.00
C VAL A 23 -22.35 -5.43 -2.19
N LEU A 24 -21.72 -6.60 -2.31
CA LEU A 24 -22.06 -7.61 -3.32
C LEU A 24 -23.41 -8.29 -3.02
N ALA A 25 -23.68 -8.64 -1.77
CA ALA A 25 -24.94 -9.26 -1.36
C ALA A 25 -26.14 -8.32 -1.55
N LEU A 26 -25.94 -7.02 -1.36
CA LEU A 26 -26.93 -5.98 -1.66
C LEU A 26 -27.05 -5.69 -3.17
N GLY A 27 -26.21 -6.28 -4.01
CA GLY A 27 -26.20 -6.08 -5.45
C GLY A 27 -25.70 -4.70 -5.89
N LEU A 28 -24.94 -3.97 -5.05
CA LEU A 28 -24.47 -2.62 -5.38
C LEU A 28 -23.46 -2.59 -6.53
N ASN A 29 -22.84 -3.73 -6.84
CA ASN A 29 -22.03 -3.92 -8.04
C ASN A 29 -22.87 -3.95 -9.33
N ARG A 30 -24.20 -4.06 -9.21
CA ARG A 30 -25.11 -4.23 -10.34
C ARG A 30 -25.75 -2.92 -10.77
N SER A 31 -25.71 -2.65 -12.06
CA SER A 31 -26.37 -1.54 -12.74
C SER A 31 -27.86 -1.41 -12.36
N GLN A 32 -28.55 -2.55 -12.28
CA GLN A 32 -29.98 -2.64 -11.96
C GLN A 32 -30.34 -2.11 -10.55
N VAL A 33 -29.38 -2.09 -9.63
CA VAL A 33 -29.60 -1.69 -8.23
C VAL A 33 -29.09 -0.27 -7.98
N ALA A 34 -27.90 0.06 -8.49
CA ALA A 34 -27.20 1.29 -8.11
C ALA A 34 -27.14 2.36 -9.22
N ASN A 35 -27.49 2.04 -10.48
CA ASN A 35 -27.56 3.06 -11.51
C ASN A 35 -28.89 3.81 -11.43
N GLY A 36 -28.81 5.13 -11.55
CA GLY A 36 -29.96 6.03 -11.49
C GLY A 36 -29.53 7.47 -11.17
N SER A 37 -30.41 8.43 -11.49
CA SER A 37 -30.16 9.86 -11.32
C SER A 37 -30.49 10.40 -9.93
N GLY A 38 -31.15 9.62 -9.07
CA GLY A 38 -31.51 10.05 -7.71
C GLY A 38 -30.31 10.04 -6.75
N GLU A 39 -30.36 10.90 -5.73
CA GLU A 39 -29.34 11.03 -4.68
C GLU A 39 -29.04 9.69 -3.98
N THR A 40 -30.08 8.90 -3.68
CA THR A 40 -29.90 7.56 -3.09
C THR A 40 -29.04 6.67 -3.98
N MET A 41 -29.30 6.65 -5.29
CA MET A 41 -28.54 5.83 -6.24
C MET A 41 -27.10 6.31 -6.36
N HIS A 42 -26.90 7.63 -6.34
CA HIS A 42 -25.56 8.23 -6.29
C HIS A 42 -24.77 7.80 -5.06
N ARG A 43 -25.38 7.83 -3.87
CA ARG A 43 -24.77 7.36 -2.62
C ARG A 43 -24.45 5.86 -2.62
N LEU A 44 -25.28 5.04 -3.25
CA LEU A 44 -24.97 3.61 -3.46
C LEU A 44 -23.72 3.43 -4.33
N ARG A 45 -23.58 4.18 -5.43
CA ARG A 45 -22.38 4.15 -6.27
C ARG A 45 -21.14 4.61 -5.51
N ILE A 46 -21.24 5.71 -4.76
CA ILE A 46 -20.12 6.19 -3.91
C ILE A 46 -19.69 5.09 -2.93
N THR A 47 -20.65 4.48 -2.26
CA THR A 47 -20.38 3.43 -1.26
C THR A 47 -19.70 2.23 -1.90
N PHE A 48 -20.24 1.74 -3.02
CA PHE A 48 -19.66 0.61 -3.74
C PHE A 48 -18.21 0.89 -4.15
N TRP A 49 -17.95 1.99 -4.86
CA TRP A 49 -16.62 2.30 -5.38
C TRP A 49 -15.61 2.63 -4.26
N THR A 50 -16.08 3.16 -3.13
CA THR A 50 -15.23 3.39 -1.95
C THR A 50 -14.77 2.07 -1.35
N VAL A 51 -15.72 1.15 -1.12
CA VAL A 51 -15.40 -0.20 -0.59
C VAL A 51 -14.50 -0.96 -1.58
N TYR A 52 -14.80 -0.88 -2.88
CA TYR A 52 -14.02 -1.50 -3.95
C TYR A 52 -12.55 -1.11 -3.87
N PHE A 53 -12.24 0.19 -3.87
CA PHE A 53 -10.85 0.64 -3.84
C PHE A 53 -10.16 0.26 -2.52
N TYR A 54 -10.78 0.54 -1.37
CA TYR A 54 -10.13 0.31 -0.08
C TYR A 54 -9.91 -1.18 0.21
N GLU A 55 -10.81 -2.05 -0.21
CA GLU A 55 -10.58 -3.49 -0.13
C GLU A 55 -9.42 -3.91 -1.03
N ARG A 56 -9.38 -3.44 -2.28
CA ARG A 56 -8.31 -3.79 -3.22
C ARG A 56 -6.94 -3.32 -2.77
N ILE A 57 -6.80 -2.07 -2.34
CA ILE A 57 -5.52 -1.55 -1.86
C ILE A 57 -5.09 -2.29 -0.57
N CYS A 58 -6.03 -2.66 0.30
CA CYS A 58 -5.71 -3.45 1.49
C CYS A 58 -5.28 -4.89 1.15
N ALA A 59 -5.97 -5.54 0.22
CA ALA A 59 -5.59 -6.85 -0.31
C ALA A 59 -4.19 -6.80 -0.93
N PHE A 60 -3.92 -5.77 -1.73
CA PHE A 60 -2.62 -5.50 -2.33
C PHE A 60 -1.52 -5.31 -1.29
N PHE A 61 -1.74 -4.46 -0.28
CA PHE A 61 -0.82 -4.27 0.84
C PHE A 61 -0.61 -5.52 1.69
N THR A 62 -1.57 -6.43 1.76
CA THR A 62 -1.42 -7.66 2.56
C THR A 62 -0.90 -8.84 1.75
N GLY A 63 -0.77 -8.68 0.42
CA GLY A 63 -0.45 -9.77 -0.51
C GLY A 63 -1.54 -10.84 -0.57
N ARG A 64 -2.78 -10.46 -0.29
CA ARG A 64 -3.95 -11.36 -0.29
C ARG A 64 -4.80 -11.10 -1.52
N PRO A 65 -5.57 -12.11 -1.98
CA PRO A 65 -6.50 -11.92 -3.09
C PRO A 65 -7.64 -10.97 -2.71
N SER A 66 -8.09 -10.15 -3.66
CA SER A 66 -9.31 -9.36 -3.51
C SER A 66 -10.56 -10.24 -3.63
N GLY A 67 -11.63 -9.87 -2.92
CA GLY A 67 -12.95 -10.48 -3.07
C GLY A 67 -13.72 -10.02 -4.32
N PHE A 68 -13.21 -9.03 -5.07
CA PHE A 68 -13.91 -8.45 -6.22
C PHE A 68 -13.43 -9.03 -7.56
N LEU A 69 -14.38 -9.51 -8.35
CA LEU A 69 -14.17 -9.87 -9.75
C LEU A 69 -14.73 -8.78 -10.66
N ASP A 70 -13.87 -8.13 -11.45
CA ASP A 70 -14.26 -6.99 -12.29
C ASP A 70 -15.30 -7.36 -13.36
N SER A 71 -15.31 -8.62 -13.80
CA SER A 71 -16.32 -9.16 -14.74
C SER A 71 -17.74 -9.16 -14.16
N HIS A 72 -17.90 -9.05 -12.84
CA HIS A 72 -19.21 -9.02 -12.17
C HIS A 72 -19.68 -7.61 -11.83
N ILE A 73 -18.96 -6.57 -12.27
CA ILE A 73 -19.23 -5.18 -11.94
C ILE A 73 -19.73 -4.45 -13.20
N ASP A 74 -21.02 -4.10 -13.22
CA ASP A 74 -21.64 -3.30 -14.30
C ASP A 74 -22.25 -1.98 -13.79
N VAL A 75 -22.10 -1.67 -12.49
CA VAL A 75 -22.44 -0.36 -11.92
C VAL A 75 -21.56 0.75 -12.50
N ALA A 76 -22.17 1.89 -12.81
CA ALA A 76 -21.46 3.05 -13.33
C ALA A 76 -20.57 3.71 -12.25
N GLN A 77 -19.54 4.44 -12.68
CA GLN A 77 -18.79 5.32 -11.78
C GLN A 77 -19.68 6.48 -11.29
N PRO A 78 -19.42 7.06 -10.11
CA PRO A 78 -20.18 8.18 -9.60
C PRO A 78 -19.85 9.45 -10.41
N GLU A 79 -20.91 10.11 -10.90
CA GLU A 79 -20.86 11.42 -11.53
C GLU A 79 -20.97 12.53 -10.49
N ASP A 80 -20.55 13.74 -10.84
CA ASP A 80 -20.72 14.90 -9.96
C ASP A 80 -22.18 15.36 -10.01
N LEU A 81 -22.87 15.43 -8.86
CA LEU A 81 -24.26 15.90 -8.84
C LEU A 81 -24.31 17.40 -9.10
N ILE A 82 -25.09 17.81 -10.10
CA ILE A 82 -25.39 19.23 -10.33
C ILE A 82 -26.44 19.63 -9.30
N VAL A 83 -26.01 20.28 -8.23
CA VAL A 83 -26.95 20.95 -7.32
C VAL A 83 -27.43 22.22 -8.02
N GLU A 84 -28.64 22.16 -8.60
CA GLU A 84 -29.36 23.38 -8.92
C GLU A 84 -29.54 24.14 -7.62
N LYS A 85 -28.86 25.29 -7.46
CA LYS A 85 -29.09 26.21 -6.36
C LYS A 85 -30.52 26.73 -6.47
N GLN A 86 -31.49 26.01 -5.91
CA GLN A 86 -32.82 26.58 -5.73
C GLN A 86 -32.69 27.76 -4.77
N PRO A 87 -33.14 28.97 -5.14
CA PRO A 87 -33.19 30.08 -4.20
C PRO A 87 -34.24 29.73 -3.15
N VAL A 88 -33.78 29.31 -1.98
CA VAL A 88 -34.65 29.06 -0.82
C VAL A 88 -35.25 30.41 -0.43
N LEU A 89 -36.53 30.60 -0.73
CA LEU A 89 -37.34 31.62 -0.07
C LEU A 89 -37.42 31.21 1.40
N HIS A 90 -36.77 32.01 2.25
CA HIS A 90 -36.78 31.85 3.69
C HIS A 90 -38.20 31.68 4.23
N ASP A 91 -38.48 30.51 4.82
CA ASP A 91 -39.29 30.45 6.03
C ASP A 91 -38.67 29.45 7.02
N GLY A 92 -37.93 30.01 7.98
CA GLY A 92 -37.99 29.59 9.38
C GLY A 92 -37.54 28.21 9.86
N SER A 93 -37.08 27.26 9.02
CA SER A 93 -36.53 25.98 9.53
C SER A 93 -35.10 25.73 9.04
N ASP A 94 -34.16 25.99 9.94
CA ASP A 94 -32.73 25.68 9.80
C ASP A 94 -32.48 24.17 9.61
N LEU A 95 -31.38 23.87 8.89
CA LEU A 95 -30.66 22.60 8.76
C LEU A 95 -31.00 21.68 7.57
N LEU A 96 -30.82 22.18 6.35
CA LEU A 96 -30.29 21.35 5.26
C LEU A 96 -28.99 21.99 4.76
N VAL A 97 -27.90 21.64 5.44
CA VAL A 97 -26.54 21.88 4.95
C VAL A 97 -26.38 21.03 3.70
N ASN A 98 -26.55 21.66 2.54
CA ASN A 98 -26.23 21.07 1.24
C ASN A 98 -24.81 20.49 1.33
N SER A 99 -24.72 19.17 1.18
CA SER A 99 -23.49 18.41 1.40
C SER A 99 -22.58 18.59 0.18
N GLU A 100 -21.59 19.48 0.29
CA GLU A 100 -20.49 19.65 -0.68
C GLU A 100 -19.78 18.34 -1.16
N PRO A 101 -19.76 17.21 -0.42
CA PRO A 101 -19.12 15.96 -0.88
C PRO A 101 -19.71 15.32 -2.13
N GLU A 102 -20.91 15.68 -2.57
CA GLU A 102 -21.59 15.02 -3.70
C GLU A 102 -21.20 15.57 -5.09
N ILE A 103 -20.36 16.62 -5.13
CA ILE A 103 -20.04 17.41 -6.33
C ILE A 103 -18.56 17.23 -6.77
N ASN A 104 -17.74 16.43 -6.05
CA ASN A 104 -16.31 16.25 -6.33
C ASN A 104 -15.86 14.77 -6.31
N CYS A 105 -16.56 13.92 -7.06
CA CYS A 105 -16.32 12.48 -7.17
C CYS A 105 -15.08 12.12 -8.00
N ALA A 106 -14.34 13.09 -8.56
CA ALA A 106 -13.16 12.83 -9.38
C ALA A 106 -12.08 12.00 -8.66
N PHE A 107 -11.90 12.22 -7.35
CA PHE A 107 -11.01 11.39 -6.53
C PHE A 107 -11.43 9.92 -6.53
N LEU A 108 -12.72 9.66 -6.31
CA LEU A 108 -13.25 8.30 -6.27
C LEU A 108 -13.19 7.62 -7.65
N ARG A 109 -13.43 8.37 -8.72
CA ARG A 109 -13.26 7.89 -10.10
C ARG A 109 -11.81 7.47 -10.35
N ALA A 110 -10.84 8.32 -10.03
CA ALA A 110 -9.41 8.01 -10.17
C ALA A 110 -8.99 6.80 -9.32
N MET A 111 -9.40 6.76 -8.04
CA MET A 111 -9.10 5.64 -7.15
C MET A 111 -9.71 4.32 -7.65
N SER A 112 -10.93 4.34 -8.21
CA SER A 112 -11.51 3.13 -8.81
C SER A 112 -10.73 2.64 -10.04
N GLN A 113 -10.17 3.54 -10.84
CA GLN A 113 -9.31 3.19 -11.98
C GLN A 113 -7.98 2.57 -11.49
N LEU A 114 -7.36 3.16 -10.47
CA LEU A 114 -6.19 2.58 -9.80
C LEU A 114 -6.52 1.20 -9.20
N GLY A 115 -7.70 1.03 -8.62
CA GLY A 115 -8.19 -0.26 -8.12
C GLY A 115 -8.25 -1.35 -9.18
N ARG A 116 -8.61 -1.02 -10.44
CA ARG A 116 -8.55 -1.98 -11.56
C ARG A 116 -7.11 -2.38 -11.90
N LEU A 117 -6.18 -1.43 -11.87
CA LEU A 117 -4.76 -1.70 -12.12
C LEU A 117 -4.15 -2.61 -11.06
N ILE A 118 -4.56 -2.49 -9.80
CA ILE A 118 -4.11 -3.39 -8.72
C ILE A 118 -4.37 -4.86 -9.05
N GLU A 119 -5.53 -5.19 -9.63
CA GLU A 119 -5.84 -6.57 -10.02
C GLU A 119 -4.99 -7.02 -11.21
N SER A 120 -4.80 -6.14 -12.20
CA SER A 120 -3.91 -6.43 -13.34
C SER A 120 -2.49 -6.72 -12.87
N VAL A 121 -1.96 -5.92 -11.95
CA VAL A 121 -0.63 -6.12 -11.36
C VAL A 121 -0.59 -7.40 -10.53
N SER A 122 -1.57 -7.62 -9.65
CA SER A 122 -1.59 -8.78 -8.76
C SER A 122 -1.68 -10.11 -9.54
N SER A 123 -2.54 -10.18 -10.55
CA SER A 123 -2.75 -11.38 -11.36
C SER A 123 -1.74 -11.55 -12.49
N GLY A 124 -1.31 -10.44 -13.12
CA GLY A 124 -0.41 -10.44 -14.28
C GLY A 124 1.07 -10.48 -13.92
N ILE A 125 1.46 -9.96 -12.76
CA ILE A 125 2.88 -9.89 -12.35
C ILE A 125 3.17 -10.85 -11.20
N PHE A 126 2.27 -10.91 -10.21
CA PHE A 126 2.53 -11.58 -8.94
C PHE A 126 1.78 -12.92 -8.74
N SER A 127 1.06 -13.41 -9.75
CA SER A 127 0.38 -14.71 -9.68
C SER A 127 1.39 -15.85 -9.55
N LEU A 128 1.07 -16.84 -8.71
CA LEU A 128 1.87 -18.05 -8.53
C LEU A 128 2.09 -18.81 -9.85
N ALA A 129 1.12 -18.75 -10.78
CA ALA A 129 1.25 -19.34 -12.11
C ALA A 129 2.38 -18.70 -12.94
N ASN A 130 2.65 -17.41 -12.72
CA ASN A 130 3.75 -16.68 -13.38
C ASN A 130 5.09 -16.89 -12.67
N LEU A 131 5.07 -17.38 -11.42
CA LEU A 131 6.27 -17.76 -10.65
C LEU A 131 6.75 -19.19 -10.94
N GLN A 132 5.83 -20.10 -11.28
CA GLN A 132 6.10 -21.55 -11.47
C GLN A 132 6.25 -21.98 -12.94
N SER A 133 5.62 -21.28 -13.88
CA SER A 133 5.87 -21.46 -15.31
C SER A 133 7.23 -20.87 -15.67
N LEU A 134 7.92 -21.42 -16.67
CA LEU A 134 8.93 -20.68 -17.43
C LEU A 134 8.37 -19.27 -17.65
N TYR A 135 8.97 -18.30 -16.97
CA TYR A 135 8.47 -16.93 -16.85
C TYR A 135 8.09 -16.44 -18.24
N ASP A 136 6.79 -16.29 -18.53
CA ASP A 136 6.37 -15.68 -19.79
C ASP A 136 6.63 -14.18 -19.67
N GLN A 137 7.91 -13.84 -19.76
CA GLN A 137 8.46 -12.49 -19.64
C GLN A 137 7.66 -11.53 -20.51
N ARG A 138 7.23 -11.99 -21.68
CA ARG A 138 6.43 -11.20 -22.61
C ARG A 138 5.08 -10.79 -22.03
N ARG A 139 4.40 -11.67 -21.27
CA ARG A 139 3.13 -11.32 -20.61
C ARG A 139 3.33 -10.31 -19.48
N VAL A 140 4.42 -10.45 -18.73
CA VAL A 140 4.77 -9.47 -17.69
C VAL A 140 5.11 -8.12 -18.34
N ASP A 141 5.91 -8.10 -19.39
CA ASP A 141 6.28 -6.87 -20.11
C ASP A 141 5.05 -6.19 -20.72
N VAL A 142 4.11 -6.95 -21.29
CA VAL A 142 2.82 -6.41 -21.76
C VAL A 142 2.03 -5.79 -20.61
N THR A 143 1.90 -6.51 -19.49
CA THR A 143 1.18 -6.00 -18.31
C THR A 143 1.81 -4.72 -17.76
N ILE A 144 3.15 -4.63 -17.75
CA ILE A 144 3.88 -3.43 -17.33
C ILE A 144 3.55 -2.25 -18.24
N ASN A 145 3.61 -2.43 -19.57
CA ASN A 145 3.32 -1.36 -20.51
C ASN A 145 1.86 -0.89 -20.43
N GLU A 146 0.91 -1.81 -20.37
CA GLU A 146 -0.53 -1.49 -20.22
C GLU A 146 -0.80 -0.72 -18.92
N CYS A 147 -0.10 -1.09 -17.83
CA CYS A 147 -0.18 -0.39 -16.55
C CYS A 147 0.38 1.04 -16.65
N GLU A 148 1.55 1.25 -17.25
CA GLU A 148 2.14 2.58 -17.44
C GLU A 148 1.27 3.49 -18.32
N ASP A 149 0.71 2.95 -19.41
CA ASP A 149 -0.19 3.69 -20.29
C ASP A 149 -1.45 4.13 -19.52
N SER A 150 -2.03 3.22 -18.74
CA SER A 150 -3.22 3.50 -17.92
C SER A 150 -2.93 4.51 -16.81
N LEU A 151 -1.80 4.39 -16.12
CA LEU A 151 -1.36 5.37 -15.11
C LEU A 151 -1.21 6.76 -15.74
N THR A 152 -0.58 6.83 -16.91
CA THR A 152 -0.40 8.08 -17.64
C THR A 152 -1.74 8.70 -18.03
N GLU A 153 -2.71 7.90 -18.49
CA GLU A 153 -4.06 8.35 -18.81
C GLU A 153 -4.78 8.88 -17.57
N ILE A 154 -4.73 8.15 -16.44
CA ILE A 154 -5.32 8.57 -15.17
C ILE A 154 -4.78 9.94 -14.78
N SER A 155 -3.46 10.11 -14.75
CA SER A 155 -2.78 11.38 -14.40
C SER A 155 -3.26 12.55 -15.26
N ARG A 156 -3.36 12.36 -16.59
CA ARG A 156 -3.82 13.38 -17.52
C ARG A 156 -5.29 13.77 -17.33
N SER A 157 -6.11 12.84 -16.86
CA SER A 157 -7.55 13.06 -16.65
C SER A 157 -7.89 13.79 -15.34
N LEU A 158 -6.92 13.96 -14.43
CA LEU A 158 -7.19 14.53 -13.11
C LEU A 158 -7.48 16.03 -13.18
N PRO A 159 -8.49 16.50 -12.42
CA PRO A 159 -8.71 17.93 -12.26
C PRO A 159 -7.56 18.59 -11.51
N VAL A 160 -7.36 19.90 -11.74
CA VAL A 160 -6.23 20.69 -11.20
C VAL A 160 -6.05 20.53 -9.68
N TYR A 161 -7.14 20.44 -8.92
CA TYR A 161 -7.07 20.30 -7.46
C TYR A 161 -6.61 18.93 -6.95
N LEU A 162 -6.56 17.92 -7.84
CA LEU A 162 -6.04 16.57 -7.57
C LEU A 162 -4.71 16.29 -8.27
N GLN A 163 -4.14 17.27 -8.96
CA GLN A 163 -2.82 17.13 -9.58
C GLN A 163 -1.75 17.03 -8.50
N PHE A 164 -1.06 15.88 -8.42
CA PHE A 164 -0.04 15.61 -7.42
C PHE A 164 1.40 15.72 -7.95
N PHE A 165 1.57 15.92 -9.26
CA PHE A 165 2.88 16.17 -9.87
C PHE A 165 3.33 17.63 -9.77
N ASP A 166 2.39 18.56 -9.60
CA ASP A 166 2.67 20.00 -9.53
C ASP A 166 2.83 20.46 -8.08
N GLN A 167 4.08 20.66 -7.66
CA GLN A 167 4.42 21.13 -6.31
C GLN A 167 4.05 22.61 -6.10
N ASP A 168 4.03 23.41 -7.17
CA ASP A 168 3.76 24.84 -7.13
C ASP A 168 2.25 25.14 -7.15
N ARG A 169 1.40 24.11 -7.26
CA ARG A 169 -0.05 24.30 -7.27
C ARG A 169 -0.52 25.00 -6.00
N PRO A 170 -1.47 25.94 -6.09
CA PRO A 170 -2.07 26.57 -4.91
C PRO A 170 -2.58 25.55 -3.91
N THR A 171 -2.34 25.81 -2.62
CA THR A 171 -2.88 24.98 -1.55
C THR A 171 -4.40 25.11 -1.52
N GLY A 172 -5.08 23.99 -1.74
CA GLY A 172 -6.54 23.90 -1.69
C GLY A 172 -7.06 23.69 -0.27
N ASN A 173 -8.31 23.29 -0.18
CA ASN A 173 -8.93 22.90 1.09
C ASN A 173 -8.25 21.65 1.67
N GLN A 174 -8.26 21.50 2.99
CA GLN A 174 -7.58 20.38 3.66
C GLN A 174 -7.99 19.00 3.13
N TRP A 175 -9.28 18.79 2.83
CA TRP A 175 -9.76 17.53 2.27
C TRP A 175 -9.24 17.26 0.85
N GLN A 176 -9.03 18.31 0.04
CA GLN A 176 -8.46 18.20 -1.31
C GLN A 176 -6.99 17.79 -1.22
N GLU A 177 -6.25 18.40 -0.31
CA GLU A 177 -4.85 18.05 -0.07
C GLU A 177 -4.72 16.60 0.38
N ILE A 178 -5.58 16.13 1.30
CA ILE A 178 -5.60 14.71 1.73
C ILE A 178 -5.91 13.77 0.57
N GLN A 179 -6.91 14.09 -0.27
CA GLN A 179 -7.25 13.29 -1.44
C GLN A 179 -6.12 13.25 -2.47
N CYS A 180 -5.52 14.41 -2.76
CA CYS A 180 -4.39 14.54 -3.67
C CYS A 180 -3.19 13.71 -3.18
N THR A 181 -2.89 13.75 -1.88
CA THR A 181 -1.83 12.93 -1.28
C THR A 181 -2.12 11.44 -1.43
N HIS A 182 -3.31 10.97 -1.03
CA HIS A 182 -3.65 9.54 -1.14
C HIS A 182 -3.64 9.04 -2.59
N LEU A 183 -4.09 9.87 -3.52
CA LEU A 183 -4.06 9.55 -4.94
C LEU A 183 -2.63 9.40 -5.45
N GLY A 184 -1.75 10.34 -5.13
CA GLY A 184 -0.33 10.26 -5.50
C GLY A 184 0.37 9.06 -4.86
N LEU A 185 0.13 8.80 -3.58
CA LEU A 185 0.68 7.62 -2.88
C LEU A 185 0.22 6.30 -3.53
N ALA A 186 -1.08 6.16 -3.82
CA ALA A 186 -1.61 4.97 -4.50
C ALA A 186 -1.05 4.81 -5.92
N PHE A 187 -0.96 5.91 -6.68
CA PHE A 187 -0.38 5.93 -8.01
C PHE A 187 1.05 5.40 -8.03
N PHE A 188 1.92 5.99 -7.21
CA PHE A 188 3.33 5.61 -7.21
C PHE A 188 3.56 4.25 -6.54
N LEU A 189 2.68 3.80 -5.64
CA LEU A 189 2.73 2.43 -5.12
C LEU A 189 2.50 1.41 -6.24
N ILE A 190 1.45 1.59 -7.03
CA ILE A 190 1.12 0.69 -8.15
C ILE A 190 2.27 0.70 -9.16
N ARG A 191 2.79 1.89 -9.50
CA ARG A 191 3.93 2.05 -10.40
C ARG A 191 5.19 1.35 -9.88
N MET A 192 5.56 1.61 -8.62
CA MET A 192 6.69 0.99 -7.95
C MET A 192 6.58 -0.53 -7.98
N MET A 193 5.42 -1.08 -7.61
CA MET A 193 5.18 -2.52 -7.55
C MET A 193 5.13 -3.18 -8.94
N THR A 194 4.65 -2.47 -9.96
CA THR A 194 4.66 -2.94 -11.36
C THR A 194 6.09 -3.20 -11.84
N HIS A 195 7.03 -2.34 -11.46
CA HIS A 195 8.43 -2.41 -11.89
C HIS A 195 9.37 -3.17 -10.92
N ARG A 196 8.93 -3.38 -9.67
CA ARG A 196 9.73 -4.01 -8.61
C ARG A 196 10.28 -5.41 -8.96
N PRO A 197 9.62 -6.28 -9.75
CA PRO A 197 10.21 -7.56 -10.12
C PRO A 197 11.58 -7.43 -10.78
N ALA A 198 11.82 -6.39 -11.60
CA ALA A 198 13.12 -6.17 -12.23
C ALA A 198 14.24 -5.93 -11.20
N LEU A 199 13.93 -5.22 -10.11
CA LEU A 199 14.84 -4.99 -8.99
C LEU A 199 15.17 -6.30 -8.27
N VAL A 200 14.16 -7.12 -7.97
CA VAL A 200 14.34 -8.41 -7.30
C VAL A 200 15.16 -9.37 -8.17
N SER A 201 14.82 -9.48 -9.46
CA SER A 201 15.57 -10.30 -10.41
C SER A 201 17.03 -9.86 -10.55
N SER A 202 17.32 -8.57 -10.48
CA SER A 202 18.70 -8.06 -10.52
C SER A 202 19.46 -8.29 -9.21
N SER A 203 18.80 -8.18 -8.06
CA SER A 203 19.44 -8.34 -6.75
C SER A 203 19.71 -9.80 -6.38
N PHE A 204 18.86 -10.74 -6.84
CA PHE A 204 18.92 -12.16 -6.44
C PHE A 204 19.17 -13.14 -7.59
N GLY A 205 19.12 -12.69 -8.85
CA GLY A 205 19.37 -13.54 -10.00
C GLY A 205 20.83 -13.97 -10.08
N HIS A 206 21.09 -15.28 -10.07
CA HIS A 206 22.37 -15.81 -10.53
C HIS A 206 22.53 -15.44 -12.00
N ARG A 207 23.46 -14.53 -12.30
CA ARG A 207 23.85 -14.18 -13.66
C ARG A 207 24.41 -15.44 -14.31
N SER A 208 23.59 -16.19 -15.05
CA SER A 208 24.07 -17.33 -15.82
C SER A 208 25.03 -16.77 -16.88
N GLU A 209 26.19 -17.40 -17.06
CA GLU A 209 27.18 -17.04 -18.08
C GLU A 209 26.60 -17.06 -19.52
N ASN A 210 25.41 -17.65 -19.70
CA ASN A 210 24.66 -17.64 -20.97
C ASN A 210 23.71 -16.44 -21.16
N ASP A 211 23.57 -15.53 -20.16
CA ASP A 211 22.66 -14.37 -20.23
C ASP A 211 23.35 -13.07 -20.70
N GLU A 212 24.55 -13.20 -21.29
CA GLU A 212 25.22 -12.12 -22.06
C GLU A 212 24.47 -11.74 -23.37
N GLY A 213 23.25 -12.22 -23.57
CA GLY A 213 22.65 -12.38 -24.90
C GLY A 213 21.77 -11.27 -25.46
N ASN A 214 21.37 -10.23 -24.72
CA ASN A 214 20.59 -9.14 -25.33
C ASN A 214 20.74 -7.76 -24.63
N PRO A 215 21.46 -6.80 -25.23
CA PRO A 215 21.63 -5.46 -24.67
C PRO A 215 20.31 -4.71 -24.48
N ASP A 216 19.31 -4.95 -25.33
CA ASP A 216 18.00 -4.31 -25.22
C ASP A 216 17.26 -4.75 -23.96
N ARG A 217 17.42 -6.03 -23.56
CA ARG A 217 16.80 -6.56 -22.34
C ARG A 217 17.45 -6.00 -21.09
N GLN A 218 18.78 -5.89 -21.06
CA GLN A 218 19.48 -5.29 -19.94
C GLN A 218 19.12 -3.81 -19.78
N SER A 219 18.99 -3.07 -20.89
CA SER A 219 18.51 -1.69 -20.88
C SER A 219 17.07 -1.58 -20.35
N PHE A 220 16.19 -2.51 -20.70
CA PHE A 220 14.81 -2.53 -20.20
C PHE A 220 14.75 -2.80 -18.70
N ILE A 221 15.50 -3.80 -18.21
CA ILE A 221 15.58 -4.14 -16.79
C ILE A 221 16.09 -2.94 -15.99
N GLN A 222 17.17 -2.29 -16.45
CA GLN A 222 17.70 -1.11 -15.79
C GLN A 222 16.68 0.04 -15.75
N LYS A 223 16.00 0.31 -16.87
CA LYS A 223 14.94 1.32 -16.92
C LYS A 223 13.81 1.00 -15.93
N SER A 224 13.42 -0.26 -15.81
CA SER A 224 12.40 -0.71 -14.87
C SER A 224 12.84 -0.50 -13.42
N ILE A 225 14.09 -0.85 -13.10
CA ILE A 225 14.71 -0.58 -11.79
C ILE A 225 14.66 0.91 -11.46
N ASP A 226 15.09 1.76 -12.39
CA ASP A 226 15.11 3.22 -12.21
C ASP A 226 13.70 3.76 -11.95
N ILE A 227 12.68 3.28 -12.68
CA ILE A 227 11.27 3.67 -12.47
C ILE A 227 10.77 3.24 -11.08
N SER A 228 11.11 2.03 -10.63
CA SER A 228 10.69 1.54 -9.30
C SER A 228 11.31 2.39 -8.18
N ILE A 229 12.61 2.68 -8.27
CA ILE A 229 13.34 3.53 -7.32
C ILE A 229 12.79 4.96 -7.32
N GLU A 230 12.57 5.53 -8.50
CA GLU A 230 12.07 6.90 -8.61
C GLU A 230 10.66 7.02 -8.04
N SER A 231 9.80 6.03 -8.33
CA SER A 231 8.45 5.98 -7.75
C SER A 231 8.48 5.90 -6.22
N ALA A 232 9.41 5.13 -5.64
CA ALA A 232 9.58 5.07 -4.18
C ALA A 232 10.02 6.41 -3.58
N LYS A 233 10.91 7.15 -4.25
CA LYS A 233 11.32 8.50 -3.80
C LYS A 233 10.16 9.48 -3.87
N GLU A 234 9.40 9.48 -4.96
CA GLU A 234 8.23 10.34 -5.14
C GLU A 234 7.15 10.07 -4.09
N MET A 235 6.93 8.81 -3.70
CA MET A 235 6.02 8.48 -2.58
C MET A 235 6.46 9.15 -1.27
N ILE A 236 7.76 9.06 -0.94
CA ILE A 236 8.30 9.68 0.28
C ILE A 236 8.20 11.21 0.20
N GLU A 237 8.46 11.80 -0.97
CA GLU A 237 8.36 13.23 -1.17
C GLU A 237 6.94 13.74 -0.97
N ILE A 238 5.96 13.09 -1.60
CA ILE A 238 4.54 13.42 -1.45
C ILE A 238 4.10 13.31 0.02
N ALA A 239 4.50 12.24 0.70
CA ALA A 239 4.20 12.07 2.13
C ALA A 239 4.83 13.18 2.97
N SER A 240 6.09 13.53 2.70
CA SER A 240 6.81 14.59 3.42
C SER A 240 6.14 15.94 3.24
N VAL A 241 5.89 16.36 1.99
CA VAL A 241 5.22 17.63 1.68
C VAL A 241 3.84 17.70 2.34
N ALA A 242 3.07 16.60 2.33
CA ALA A 242 1.78 16.54 2.99
C ALA A 242 1.89 16.70 4.52
N ILE A 243 2.74 15.92 5.17
CA ILE A 243 2.92 15.89 6.63
C ILE A 243 3.42 17.23 7.17
N PHE A 244 4.37 17.87 6.48
CA PHE A 244 5.04 19.07 6.98
C PHE A 244 4.42 20.38 6.50
N GLN A 245 3.82 20.40 5.31
CA GLN A 245 3.44 21.66 4.65
C GLN A 245 1.95 21.72 4.31
N ARG A 246 1.43 20.76 3.52
CA ARG A 246 0.12 20.92 2.84
C ARG A 246 -1.07 20.35 3.61
N ALA A 247 -0.90 19.27 4.35
CA ALA A 247 -1.99 18.52 4.99
C ALA A 247 -1.59 17.95 6.35
N LYS A 248 -1.22 18.81 7.30
CA LYS A 248 -0.70 18.40 8.63
C LYS A 248 -1.57 17.39 9.39
N GLY A 249 -2.90 17.42 9.18
CA GLY A 249 -3.82 16.45 9.77
C GLY A 249 -3.59 15.00 9.34
N ILE A 250 -2.87 14.77 8.24
CA ILE A 250 -2.53 13.44 7.73
C ILE A 250 -1.56 12.68 8.66
N LYS A 251 -0.89 13.36 9.60
CA LYS A 251 -0.08 12.74 10.65
C LYS A 251 -0.84 11.70 11.49
N ASN A 252 -2.16 11.86 11.58
CA ASN A 252 -3.05 10.96 12.32
C ASN A 252 -3.50 9.76 11.48
N ASP A 253 -3.18 9.71 10.20
CA ASP A 253 -3.56 8.65 9.28
C ASP A 253 -2.43 7.64 9.12
N ALA A 254 -2.51 6.52 9.84
CA ALA A 254 -1.47 5.50 9.76
C ALA A 254 -1.40 4.79 8.40
N SER A 255 -2.41 4.94 7.53
CA SER A 255 -2.34 4.30 6.21
C SER A 255 -1.18 4.84 5.38
N VAL A 256 -0.80 6.12 5.59
CA VAL A 256 0.39 6.75 4.99
C VAL A 256 1.68 6.04 5.39
N ALA A 257 1.76 5.51 6.62
CA ALA A 257 2.92 4.77 7.09
C ALA A 257 3.22 3.54 6.23
N ASN A 258 2.17 2.82 5.77
CA ASN A 258 2.34 1.64 4.92
C ASN A 258 3.00 1.99 3.58
N TYR A 259 2.65 3.15 2.99
CA TYR A 259 3.30 3.63 1.77
C TYR A 259 4.76 3.99 2.01
N ILE A 260 5.05 4.74 3.09
CA ILE A 260 6.43 5.13 3.44
C ILE A 260 7.31 3.90 3.69
N VAL A 261 6.82 2.93 4.48
CA VAL A 261 7.53 1.68 4.77
C VAL A 261 7.79 0.91 3.46
N SER A 262 6.79 0.79 2.59
CA SER A 262 6.95 0.12 1.30
C SER A 262 8.00 0.80 0.40
N ALA A 263 8.03 2.15 0.38
CA ALA A 263 9.06 2.91 -0.32
C ALA A 263 10.46 2.65 0.25
N CYS A 264 10.62 2.82 1.57
CA CYS A 264 11.90 2.68 2.25
C CYS A 264 12.49 1.28 2.03
N VAL A 265 11.70 0.24 2.21
CA VAL A 265 12.17 -1.14 1.99
C VAL A 265 12.55 -1.36 0.52
N THR A 266 11.76 -0.89 -0.44
CA THR A 266 12.10 -1.00 -1.88
C THR A 266 13.40 -0.28 -2.21
N LEU A 267 13.62 0.90 -1.64
CA LEU A 267 14.87 1.66 -1.78
C LEU A 267 16.07 0.89 -1.20
N LEU A 268 15.92 0.30 -0.01
CA LEU A 268 16.97 -0.48 0.63
C LEU A 268 17.34 -1.75 -0.14
N TYR A 269 16.36 -2.43 -0.78
CA TYR A 269 16.63 -3.54 -1.71
C TYR A 269 17.53 -3.16 -2.88
N SER A 270 17.55 -1.89 -3.29
CA SER A 270 18.46 -1.44 -4.35
C SER A 270 19.91 -1.29 -3.91
N VAL A 271 20.15 -1.23 -2.60
CA VAL A 271 21.50 -1.10 -2.02
C VAL A 271 22.12 -2.45 -1.68
N THR A 272 21.33 -3.51 -1.54
CA THR A 272 21.84 -4.86 -1.23
C THR A 272 22.64 -5.50 -2.38
N SER A 273 22.56 -4.94 -3.60
CA SER A 273 23.33 -5.42 -4.75
C SER A 273 24.83 -5.16 -4.58
N SER A 274 25.68 -6.10 -5.04
CA SER A 274 27.14 -6.06 -4.84
C SER A 274 27.90 -4.98 -5.63
N ILE A 275 27.22 -4.24 -6.53
CA ILE A 275 27.81 -3.25 -7.45
C ILE A 275 27.22 -1.85 -7.19
N VAL A 276 27.21 -1.42 -5.93
CA VAL A 276 26.64 -0.11 -5.56
C VAL A 276 27.73 0.92 -5.31
N THR A 277 27.62 2.09 -5.97
CA THR A 277 28.55 3.21 -5.74
C THR A 277 28.20 3.97 -4.45
N PRO A 278 29.18 4.55 -3.74
CA PRO A 278 28.91 5.34 -2.53
C PRO A 278 27.99 6.54 -2.75
N ILE A 279 28.06 7.19 -3.91
CA ILE A 279 27.20 8.32 -4.27
C ILE A 279 25.75 7.88 -4.42
N TYR A 280 25.53 6.76 -5.12
CA TYR A 280 24.20 6.18 -5.28
C TYR A 280 23.61 5.78 -3.93
N ALA A 281 24.34 5.03 -3.11
CA ALA A 281 23.89 4.62 -1.79
C ALA A 281 23.53 5.84 -0.92
N ARG A 282 24.37 6.88 -0.92
CA ARG A 282 24.06 8.12 -0.18
C ARG A 282 22.76 8.78 -0.63
N GLY A 283 22.48 8.79 -1.94
CA GLY A 283 21.22 9.28 -2.48
C GLY A 283 20.02 8.50 -1.94
N ILE A 284 20.13 7.17 -1.89
CA ILE A 284 19.09 6.28 -1.35
C ILE A 284 18.88 6.52 0.16
N PHE A 285 19.94 6.52 0.95
CA PHE A 285 19.84 6.72 2.41
C PHE A 285 19.28 8.11 2.77
N ARG A 286 19.52 9.15 1.96
CA ARG A 286 18.90 10.46 2.15
C ARG A 286 17.37 10.39 1.97
N SER A 287 16.89 9.65 0.99
CA SER A 287 15.45 9.43 0.81
C SER A 287 14.86 8.60 1.95
N VAL A 288 15.56 7.55 2.41
CA VAL A 288 15.14 6.74 3.56
C VAL A 288 15.10 7.56 4.85
N GLU A 289 16.09 8.42 5.11
CA GLU A 289 16.11 9.34 6.26
C GLU A 289 14.91 10.31 6.24
N ARG A 290 14.53 10.81 5.06
CA ARG A 290 13.30 11.61 4.91
C ARG A 290 12.06 10.79 5.25
N GLY A 291 12.00 9.52 4.83
CA GLY A 291 10.94 8.59 5.21
C GLY A 291 10.85 8.36 6.71
N ILE A 292 11.99 8.10 7.37
CA ILE A 292 12.11 7.95 8.83
C ILE A 292 11.58 9.21 9.54
N ASN A 293 12.01 10.40 9.09
CA ASN A 293 11.53 11.65 9.67
C ASN A 293 10.00 11.80 9.53
N CYS A 294 9.42 11.38 8.40
CA CYS A 294 7.96 11.37 8.24
C CYS A 294 7.28 10.45 9.26
N LEU A 295 7.80 9.22 9.45
CA LEU A 295 7.28 8.23 10.39
C LEU A 295 7.38 8.73 11.85
N ASP A 296 8.48 9.37 12.22
CA ASP A 296 8.68 9.93 13.57
C ASP A 296 7.67 11.04 13.94
N GLN A 297 7.06 11.67 12.93
CA GLN A 297 6.07 12.73 13.10
C GLN A 297 4.63 12.23 13.08
N MET A 298 4.42 10.92 12.93
CA MET A 298 3.08 10.35 12.92
C MET A 298 2.53 10.21 14.35
N GLU A 299 1.28 10.62 14.52
CA GLU A 299 0.56 10.68 15.80
C GLU A 299 -0.68 9.76 15.79
N HIS A 300 -0.66 8.74 14.93
CA HIS A 300 -1.81 7.85 14.74
C HIS A 300 -2.07 6.93 15.94
N MET A 301 -3.33 6.52 16.06
CA MET A 301 -3.79 5.60 17.10
C MET A 301 -3.70 4.15 16.58
N GLY A 302 -2.76 3.37 17.09
CA GLY A 302 -2.60 1.96 16.73
C GLY A 302 -1.57 1.24 17.61
N PRO A 303 -1.54 -0.10 17.60
CA PRO A 303 -0.54 -0.87 18.34
C PRO A 303 0.89 -0.62 17.85
N THR A 304 1.07 -0.29 16.57
CA THR A 304 2.37 0.02 15.99
C THR A 304 2.50 1.54 15.83
N THR A 305 3.46 2.16 16.53
CA THR A 305 3.69 3.61 16.45
C THR A 305 4.62 3.97 15.28
N GLY A 306 4.58 5.22 14.82
CA GLY A 306 5.51 5.71 13.81
C GLY A 306 6.98 5.48 14.19
N LYS A 307 7.34 5.70 15.47
CA LYS A 307 8.68 5.43 16.00
C LYS A 307 9.09 3.96 15.92
N ALA A 308 8.17 3.04 16.16
CA ALA A 308 8.47 1.61 16.04
C ALA A 308 8.84 1.25 14.59
N LEU A 309 8.09 1.79 13.61
CA LEU A 309 8.39 1.61 12.19
C LEU A 309 9.70 2.26 11.79
N SER A 310 9.99 3.46 12.29
CA SER A 310 11.27 4.12 12.07
C SER A 310 12.42 3.23 12.51
N MET A 311 12.35 2.65 13.71
CA MET A 311 13.38 1.73 14.22
C MET A 311 13.53 0.48 13.35
N ASP A 312 12.42 -0.11 12.89
CA ASP A 312 12.45 -1.28 12.01
C ASP A 312 13.10 -0.94 10.66
N ILE A 313 12.78 0.22 10.06
CA ILE A 313 13.44 0.70 8.83
C ILE A 313 14.92 0.96 9.07
N MET A 314 15.30 1.54 10.20
CA MET A 314 16.71 1.78 10.54
C MET A 314 17.49 0.46 10.65
N LYS A 315 16.88 -0.57 11.25
CA LYS A 315 17.44 -1.92 11.33
C LYS A 315 17.57 -2.54 9.94
N CYS A 316 16.52 -2.50 9.11
CA CYS A 316 16.59 -2.96 7.73
C CYS A 316 17.68 -2.24 6.93
N ALA A 317 17.88 -0.94 7.16
CA ALA A 317 18.89 -0.16 6.46
C ALA A 317 20.32 -0.59 6.84
N LYS A 318 20.53 -0.91 8.11
CA LYS A 318 21.79 -1.47 8.60
C LYS A 318 22.03 -2.87 8.04
N ASP A 319 21.03 -3.74 8.05
CA ASP A 319 21.14 -5.08 7.48
C ASP A 319 21.44 -5.03 5.98
N ALA A 320 20.79 -4.12 5.24
CA ALA A 320 21.06 -3.89 3.83
C ALA A 320 22.50 -3.41 3.58
N LEU A 321 23.02 -2.53 4.45
CA LEU A 321 24.41 -2.08 4.39
C LEU A 321 25.38 -3.25 4.61
N MET A 322 25.13 -4.10 5.61
CA MET A 322 25.96 -5.28 5.89
C MET A 322 25.97 -6.27 4.72
N LEU A 323 24.83 -6.47 4.04
CA LEU A 323 24.74 -7.33 2.87
C LEU A 323 25.46 -6.73 1.64
N SER A 324 25.51 -5.40 1.53
CA SER A 324 26.25 -4.70 0.48
C SER A 324 27.77 -4.62 0.73
N ALA A 325 28.20 -4.78 1.99
CA ALA A 325 29.55 -4.52 2.46
C ALA A 325 30.54 -5.64 2.10
N SER A 326 30.90 -5.71 0.82
CA SER A 326 32.20 -6.24 0.39
C SER A 326 33.28 -5.14 0.34
N ASN A 327 32.90 -3.87 0.54
CA ASN A 327 33.79 -2.69 0.56
C ASN A 327 33.69 -1.92 1.89
N GLN A 328 34.67 -2.07 2.78
CA GLN A 328 34.76 -1.34 4.07
C GLN A 328 34.69 0.19 3.93
N ASP A 329 35.12 0.73 2.78
CA ASP A 329 35.05 2.16 2.47
C ASP A 329 33.61 2.69 2.32
N LEU A 330 32.66 1.85 1.86
CA LEU A 330 31.26 2.23 1.70
C LEU A 330 30.57 2.38 3.06
N GLU A 331 30.80 1.43 3.96
CA GLU A 331 30.24 1.41 5.31
C GLU A 331 30.72 2.63 6.10
N GLY A 332 32.03 2.88 6.15
CA GLY A 332 32.60 4.03 6.86
C GLY A 332 32.11 5.37 6.31
N ASN A 333 31.93 5.47 4.98
CA ASN A 333 31.39 6.68 4.36
C ASN A 333 29.94 6.93 4.76
N LEU A 334 29.08 5.91 4.72
CA LEU A 334 27.66 6.07 5.03
C LEU A 334 27.43 6.31 6.52
N VAL A 335 28.12 5.59 7.40
CA VAL A 335 28.04 5.81 8.85
C VAL A 335 28.44 7.23 9.25
N ALA A 336 29.44 7.82 8.58
CA ALA A 336 29.84 9.21 8.84
C ALA A 336 28.78 10.24 8.39
N ASN A 337 28.00 9.94 7.35
CA ASN A 337 26.96 10.84 6.84
C ASN A 337 25.59 10.62 7.51
N PHE A 338 25.35 9.42 8.05
CA PHE A 338 24.08 9.01 8.67
C PHE A 338 24.35 8.38 10.05
N PRO A 339 24.54 9.20 11.10
CA PRO A 339 24.95 8.72 12.42
C PRO A 339 23.98 7.71 13.05
N TRP A 340 22.68 7.80 12.71
CA TRP A 340 21.64 6.90 13.22
C TRP A 340 21.86 5.42 12.86
N LEU A 341 22.71 5.11 11.87
CA LEU A 341 23.09 3.72 11.54
C LEU A 341 23.87 3.01 12.66
N ASN A 342 24.57 3.77 13.51
CA ASN A 342 25.29 3.22 14.65
C ASN A 342 24.40 2.96 15.86
N ASP A 343 23.36 3.76 16.05
CA ASP A 343 22.59 3.81 17.30
C ASP A 343 21.57 2.67 17.45
N VAL A 344 21.30 1.92 16.38
CA VAL A 344 20.25 0.88 16.31
C VAL A 344 20.43 -0.28 17.32
N TYR A 345 21.64 -0.52 17.83
CA TYR A 345 21.91 -1.59 18.82
C TYR A 345 22.29 -1.10 20.22
N ASN A 346 22.34 0.22 20.45
CA ASN A 346 22.68 0.76 21.78
C ASN A 346 21.46 0.95 22.69
N THR A 347 20.23 0.77 22.18
CA THR A 347 19.02 0.73 22.99
C THR A 347 18.87 -0.63 23.66
N LYS A 348 19.40 -0.75 24.89
CA LYS A 348 19.03 -1.80 25.84
C LYS A 348 17.57 -1.61 26.29
N ASP A 349 16.61 -1.92 25.42
CA ASP A 349 15.21 -2.06 25.79
C ASP A 349 14.63 -3.32 25.12
N ASP A 350 15.32 -4.45 25.28
CA ASP A 350 14.68 -5.77 25.27
C ASP A 350 13.90 -5.92 26.58
N GLN A 351 12.82 -5.16 26.74
CA GLN A 351 11.71 -5.63 27.57
C GLN A 351 10.83 -6.50 26.67
N PRO A 352 10.59 -7.77 27.01
CA PRO A 352 9.64 -8.57 26.26
C PRO A 352 8.30 -7.84 26.34
N VAL A 353 7.78 -7.45 25.18
CA VAL A 353 6.41 -6.95 25.04
C VAL A 353 5.53 -8.01 25.69
N THR A 354 4.97 -7.68 26.85
CA THR A 354 3.96 -8.50 27.49
C THR A 354 2.81 -8.59 26.50
N SER A 355 2.55 -9.81 26.04
CA SER A 355 1.38 -10.16 25.24
C SER A 355 0.13 -9.68 25.98
N ILE A 356 -0.43 -8.55 25.56
CA ILE A 356 -1.77 -8.14 25.96
C ILE A 356 -2.75 -8.88 25.04
N ASP A 357 -2.78 -10.21 25.16
CA ASP A 357 -3.98 -10.98 24.87
C ASP A 357 -4.91 -10.79 26.07
N ARG A 358 -5.63 -9.67 26.08
CA ARG A 358 -6.90 -9.62 26.80
C ARG A 358 -7.99 -9.73 25.76
N PRO A 359 -8.73 -10.86 25.69
CA PRO A 359 -9.94 -10.88 24.91
C PRO A 359 -10.85 -9.75 25.40
N ILE A 360 -11.40 -9.00 24.46
CA ILE A 360 -12.47 -8.04 24.74
C ILE A 360 -13.69 -8.91 25.09
N ASP A 361 -13.99 -9.05 26.38
CA ASP A 361 -15.22 -9.67 26.85
C ASP A 361 -16.41 -8.84 26.35
N PHE A 362 -17.12 -9.34 25.34
CA PHE A 362 -18.49 -8.91 25.08
C PHE A 362 -19.35 -9.43 26.23
N VAL A 363 -19.62 -8.58 27.22
CA VAL A 363 -20.62 -8.84 28.25
C VAL A 363 -21.99 -8.82 27.59
N LEU A 364 -22.45 -9.99 27.15
CA LEU A 364 -23.86 -10.26 26.87
C LEU A 364 -24.55 -10.53 28.21
N ASP A 365 -25.18 -9.48 28.75
CA ASP A 365 -26.12 -9.62 29.87
C ASP A 365 -27.32 -10.46 29.40
N HIS A 366 -27.41 -11.74 29.79
CA HIS A 366 -28.69 -12.44 30.01
C HIS A 366 -28.53 -13.58 31.03
N PRO A 367 -29.54 -13.82 31.90
CA PRO A 367 -29.37 -14.63 33.10
C PRO A 367 -29.78 -16.11 32.93
N GLY A 368 -28.99 -17.00 33.53
CA GLY A 368 -29.48 -18.23 34.17
C GLY A 368 -29.20 -19.57 33.47
N PRO A 369 -28.96 -20.67 34.21
CA PRO A 369 -28.11 -21.78 33.78
C PRO A 369 -28.87 -23.08 33.49
N VAL A 370 -28.31 -23.96 32.63
CA VAL A 370 -28.53 -25.41 32.69
C VAL A 370 -27.26 -26.18 32.32
N ASP A 371 -26.97 -27.14 33.18
CA ASP A 371 -25.86 -28.09 33.22
C ASP A 371 -25.82 -29.12 32.06
N ASP A 372 -24.58 -29.32 31.59
CA ASP A 372 -23.83 -30.58 31.49
C ASP A 372 -23.97 -31.58 30.30
N ALA A 373 -22.77 -32.06 29.94
CA ALA A 373 -22.38 -33.28 29.22
C ALA A 373 -22.69 -33.45 27.71
N MET A 374 -21.66 -33.30 26.86
CA MET A 374 -20.91 -34.46 26.33
C MET A 374 -19.78 -34.03 25.37
N SER A 375 -18.56 -34.34 25.82
CA SER A 375 -17.31 -34.47 25.06
C SER A 375 -17.46 -35.04 23.64
N ARG A 376 -16.79 -34.38 22.67
CA ARG A 376 -16.08 -35.02 21.55
C ARG A 376 -15.12 -34.03 20.86
N SER A 377 -13.85 -34.09 21.28
CA SER A 377 -12.63 -34.08 20.45
C SER A 377 -12.69 -33.32 19.10
N ALA A 378 -12.25 -32.06 19.08
CA ALA A 378 -11.91 -31.32 17.87
C ALA A 378 -10.69 -30.40 18.04
N ASP A 379 -9.77 -30.73 18.97
CA ASP A 379 -8.58 -29.91 19.29
C ASP A 379 -7.27 -30.43 18.70
N GLU A 380 -7.31 -31.38 17.76
CA GLU A 380 -6.15 -31.69 16.93
C GLU A 380 -6.43 -31.23 15.50
N TYR A 381 -5.50 -30.45 14.93
CA TYR A 381 -5.59 -29.72 13.66
C TYR A 381 -6.27 -28.36 13.71
N LEU A 382 -5.62 -27.38 14.35
CA LEU A 382 -5.52 -25.97 13.89
C LEU A 382 -4.55 -25.18 14.81
N SER A 383 -3.34 -25.71 15.04
CA SER A 383 -2.25 -24.91 15.61
C SER A 383 -1.46 -24.26 14.46
N ALA A 384 -2.06 -23.24 13.84
CA ALA A 384 -1.28 -22.23 13.16
C ALA A 384 -0.95 -21.17 14.22
N SER A 385 0.19 -21.36 14.88
CA SER A 385 0.86 -20.32 15.65
C SER A 385 1.22 -19.17 14.72
N ILE A 386 0.28 -18.26 14.47
CA ILE A 386 0.55 -16.97 13.83
C ILE A 386 1.14 -16.07 14.93
N SER A 387 2.39 -16.33 15.30
CA SER A 387 3.13 -15.46 16.20
C SER A 387 3.67 -14.27 15.40
N GLY A 388 3.28 -13.06 15.80
CA GLY A 388 3.82 -11.79 15.32
C GLY A 388 2.84 -11.02 14.42
N VAL A 389 2.54 -9.78 14.80
CA VAL A 389 1.84 -8.81 13.95
C VAL A 389 2.79 -8.44 12.82
N ASN A 390 2.79 -9.25 11.76
CA ASN A 390 3.55 -8.96 10.56
C ASN A 390 2.81 -7.86 9.79
N TYR A 391 3.20 -6.62 10.02
CA TYR A 391 2.59 -5.45 9.39
C TYR A 391 3.17 -5.16 8.00
N THR A 392 4.31 -5.78 7.65
CA THR A 392 4.89 -5.69 6.32
C THR A 392 4.12 -6.56 5.34
N SER A 393 3.89 -6.03 4.14
CA SER A 393 3.23 -6.78 3.08
C SER A 393 3.97 -8.10 2.81
N TYR A 394 3.24 -9.16 2.46
CA TYR A 394 3.85 -10.44 2.07
C TYR A 394 4.85 -10.26 0.91
N TRP A 395 4.59 -9.29 0.02
CA TRP A 395 5.51 -8.91 -1.06
C TRP A 395 6.83 -8.27 -0.56
N LEU A 396 6.84 -7.69 0.64
CA LEU A 396 8.05 -7.11 1.27
C LEU A 396 8.82 -8.17 2.05
N ASN A 397 8.14 -9.19 2.59
CA ASN A 397 8.74 -10.31 3.32
C ASN A 397 9.15 -11.45 2.39
N GLY A 398 9.77 -11.15 1.25
CA GLY A 398 10.24 -12.19 0.33
C GLY A 398 11.31 -13.06 0.99
N ASP A 399 10.89 -14.05 1.77
CA ASP A 399 11.69 -15.19 2.20
C ASP A 399 11.91 -16.09 0.98
N PHE A 400 12.65 -15.57 0.00
CA PHE A 400 13.32 -16.40 -0.99
C PHE A 400 14.59 -16.91 -0.31
N SER A 401 14.41 -17.89 0.58
CA SER A 401 15.56 -18.66 1.03
C SER A 401 16.12 -19.38 -0.19
N GLY A 402 17.42 -19.20 -0.48
CA GLY A 402 18.09 -19.83 -1.64
C GLY A 402 18.10 -21.37 -1.61
N LEU A 403 17.36 -21.99 -0.69
CA LEU A 403 17.17 -23.42 -0.53
C LEU A 403 15.97 -23.96 -1.31
N ASP A 404 15.02 -23.12 -1.73
CA ASP A 404 13.83 -23.57 -2.48
C ASP A 404 14.11 -23.95 -3.95
N PHE A 405 15.36 -23.80 -4.40
CA PHE A 405 15.81 -24.17 -5.75
C PHE A 405 16.66 -25.45 -5.80
N LEU A 406 16.82 -26.17 -4.69
CA LEU A 406 17.83 -27.24 -4.59
C LEU A 406 17.35 -28.68 -4.78
N ASP A 407 16.07 -28.94 -5.07
CA ASP A 407 15.62 -30.31 -5.34
C ASP A 407 15.33 -30.55 -6.83
N PRO A 408 16.22 -31.23 -7.58
CA PRO A 408 15.88 -31.80 -8.86
C PRO A 408 15.09 -33.09 -8.62
N ILE A 409 13.75 -33.01 -8.71
CA ILE A 409 12.93 -34.21 -8.80
C ILE A 409 12.79 -34.57 -10.29
N TYR A 410 13.37 -35.73 -10.61
CA TYR A 410 13.40 -36.49 -11.87
C TYR A 410 12.33 -36.21 -12.94
#